data_AF-A0A3B8ZK47-F1
#
_entry.id   AF-A0A3B8ZK47-F1
#
_cell.length_a   1.000
_cell.length_b   1.000
_cell.length_c   1.000
_cell.angle_alpha   90.00
_cell.angle_beta   90.00
_cell.angle_gamma   90.00
#
_symmetry.space_group_name_H-M   'P 1'
#
loop_
_entity.id
_entity.type
_entity.pdbx_description
1 polymer ?
#
loop_
_entity_poly.entity_id
_entity_poly.type
_entity_poly.pdbx_seq_one_letter_code
_entity_poly.pdbx_strand_id
1 'polypeptide(L)'
;MNQFRFRLQNIQKLRQRLRDEAADALQQAQLAIDTLNSEVMALTDELSDQAELQAQISRTVIDPQRVLESQRYQLHLLGNIQSLREKVSLVQQEHERRRQTLIQREQDVRALERLRDAQHLQWQHTQSVRQQHRLDEWAGFRYWNSTSTGKLGGDLGPQPTYLPESTAKEFDAAPITTSPRPDQGA
;
A
#
# COMPACT_ATOMS: atom_id res chain seq x y z
N MET A 1 -15.75 29.43 -2.77
CA MET A 1 -16.00 27.98 -2.59
C MET A 1 -15.04 27.46 -1.55
N ASN A 2 -15.52 26.87 -0.45
CA ASN A 2 -14.64 26.36 0.59
C ASN A 2 -14.01 25.04 0.10
N GLN A 3 -12.69 24.90 0.14
CA GLN A 3 -12.00 23.69 -0.30
C GLN A 3 -11.80 22.72 0.89
N PHE A 4 -11.78 21.41 0.64
CA PHE A 4 -11.46 20.43 1.68
C PHE A 4 -10.03 20.62 2.18
N ARG A 5 -9.85 20.66 3.51
CA ARG A 5 -8.54 20.77 4.16
C ARG A 5 -8.37 19.65 5.18
N PHE A 6 -7.43 18.76 4.93
CA PHE A 6 -7.11 17.67 5.85
C PHE A 6 -6.21 18.18 6.97
N ARG A 7 -6.69 18.12 8.22
CA ARG A 7 -5.98 18.68 9.38
C ARG A 7 -4.63 18.01 9.65
N LEU A 8 -4.47 16.74 9.27
CA LEU A 8 -3.25 15.96 9.52
C LEU A 8 -2.32 15.89 8.30
N GLN A 9 -2.45 16.81 7.35
CA GLN A 9 -1.65 16.80 6.12
C GLN A 9 -0.13 16.87 6.39
N ASN A 10 0.30 17.65 7.39
CA ASN A 10 1.72 17.73 7.75
C ASN A 10 2.24 16.40 8.34
N ILE A 11 1.42 15.70 9.11
CA ILE A 11 1.75 14.39 9.67
C ILE A 11 1.81 13.35 8.55
N GLN A 12 0.88 13.40 7.58
CA GLN A 12 0.92 12.53 6.41
C GLN A 12 2.22 12.69 5.63
N LYS A 13 2.64 13.94 5.35
CA LYS A 13 3.92 14.22 4.68
C LYS A 13 5.12 13.71 5.48
N LEU A 14 5.11 13.88 6.81
CA LEU A 14 6.17 13.35 7.67
C LEU A 14 6.24 11.81 7.58
N ARG A 15 5.10 11.11 7.66
CA ARG A 15 5.05 9.65 7.56
C ARG A 15 5.50 9.14 6.19
N GLN A 16 5.17 9.86 5.12
CA GLN A 16 5.67 9.56 3.77
C GLN A 16 7.20 9.66 3.70
N ARG A 17 7.78 10.74 4.23
CA ARG A 17 9.25 10.86 4.31
C ARG A 17 9.89 9.73 5.10
N LEU A 18 9.32 9.37 6.26
CA LEU A 18 9.84 8.26 7.06
C LEU A 18 9.73 6.89 6.35
N ARG A 19 8.71 6.70 5.51
CA ARG A 19 8.61 5.51 4.64
C ARG A 19 9.71 5.54 3.58
N ASP A 20 9.92 6.68 2.94
CA ASP A 20 10.92 6.83 1.88
C ASP A 20 12.33 6.62 2.45
N GLU A 21 12.65 7.20 3.61
CA GLU A 21 13.88 6.96 4.36
C GLU A 21 14.08 5.47 4.71
N ALA A 22 13.00 4.77 5.10
CA ALA A 22 13.06 3.33 5.37
C ALA A 22 13.30 2.50 4.10
N ALA A 23 12.75 2.93 2.96
CA ALA A 23 12.97 2.29 1.67
C ALA A 23 14.42 2.46 1.21
N ASP A 24 14.96 3.68 1.32
CA ASP A 24 16.36 3.96 1.02
C ASP A 24 17.31 3.14 1.91
N ALA A 25 17.01 3.05 3.21
CA ALA A 25 17.80 2.25 4.14
C ALA A 25 17.78 0.74 3.80
N LEU A 26 16.63 0.21 3.34
CA LEU A 26 16.52 -1.17 2.87
C LEU A 26 17.35 -1.37 1.60
N GLN A 27 17.25 -0.47 0.64
CA GLN A 27 18.02 -0.53 -0.60
C GLN A 27 19.53 -0.51 -0.32
N GLN A 28 20.00 0.35 0.58
CA GLN A 28 21.41 0.38 0.99
C GLN A 28 21.88 -0.95 1.60
N ALA A 29 21.03 -1.61 2.41
CA ALA A 29 21.36 -2.92 2.96
C ALA A 29 21.44 -3.99 1.87
N GLN A 30 20.52 -3.96 0.89
CA GLN A 30 20.56 -4.88 -0.25
C GLN A 30 21.84 -4.71 -1.08
N LEU A 31 22.20 -3.45 -1.39
CA LEU A 31 23.44 -3.17 -2.12
C LEU A 31 24.68 -3.69 -1.37
N ALA A 32 24.72 -3.53 -0.05
CA ALA A 32 25.81 -4.06 0.76
C ALA A 32 25.88 -5.60 0.74
N ILE A 33 24.73 -6.28 0.71
CA ILE A 33 24.68 -7.74 0.55
C ILE A 33 25.23 -8.13 -0.82
N ASP A 34 24.82 -7.44 -1.88
CA ASP A 34 25.25 -7.73 -3.25
C ASP A 34 26.76 -7.54 -3.41
N THR A 35 27.32 -6.46 -2.84
CA THR A 35 28.78 -6.23 -2.86
C THR A 35 29.53 -7.33 -2.11
N LEU A 36 29.09 -7.70 -0.90
CA LEU A 36 29.75 -8.74 -0.13
C LEU A 36 29.66 -10.11 -0.81
N ASN A 37 28.52 -10.43 -1.44
CA ASN A 37 28.37 -11.66 -2.20
C ASN A 37 29.28 -11.67 -3.44
N SER A 38 29.44 -10.54 -4.12
CA SER A 38 30.36 -10.44 -5.25
C SER A 38 31.83 -10.66 -4.83
N GLU A 39 32.22 -10.17 -3.65
CA GLU A 39 33.55 -10.44 -3.07
C GLU A 39 33.73 -11.92 -2.69
N VAL A 40 32.69 -12.53 -2.10
CA VAL A 40 32.70 -13.98 -1.81
C VAL A 40 32.86 -14.78 -3.10
N MET A 41 32.12 -14.43 -4.16
CA MET A 41 32.23 -15.08 -5.45
C MET A 41 33.64 -14.95 -6.05
N ALA A 42 34.21 -13.75 -6.03
CA ALA A 42 35.56 -13.52 -6.53
C ALA A 42 36.61 -14.38 -5.79
N LEU A 43 36.53 -14.48 -4.47
CA LEU A 43 37.43 -15.32 -3.68
C LEU A 43 37.19 -16.83 -3.89
N THR A 44 35.95 -17.25 -4.13
CA THR A 44 35.67 -18.66 -4.46
C THR A 44 36.19 -19.03 -5.83
N ASP A 45 36.11 -18.12 -6.80
CA ASP A 45 36.66 -18.32 -8.14
C ASP A 45 38.20 -18.38 -8.08
N GLU A 46 38.83 -17.48 -7.33
CA GLU A 46 40.28 -17.51 -7.07
C GLU A 46 40.72 -18.81 -6.38
N LEU A 47 39.93 -19.32 -5.44
CA LEU A 47 40.19 -20.61 -4.80
C LEU A 47 40.11 -21.78 -5.79
N SER A 48 39.14 -21.79 -6.71
CA SER A 48 39.07 -22.81 -7.75
C SER A 48 40.23 -22.74 -8.73
N ASP A 49 40.61 -21.54 -9.17
CA ASP A 49 41.74 -21.34 -10.08
C ASP A 49 43.05 -21.86 -9.46
N GLN A 50 43.27 -21.58 -8.17
CA GLN A 50 44.42 -22.10 -7.42
C GLN A 50 44.41 -23.63 -7.33
N ALA A 51 43.24 -24.25 -7.10
CA ALA A 51 43.12 -25.70 -7.04
C ALA A 51 43.44 -26.35 -8.40
N GLU A 52 42.99 -25.75 -9.51
CA GLU A 52 43.29 -26.22 -10.85
C GLU A 52 44.78 -26.11 -11.19
N LEU A 53 45.41 -24.96 -10.87
CA LEU A 53 46.85 -24.76 -11.05
C LEU A 53 47.66 -25.80 -10.25
N GLN A 54 47.27 -26.07 -9.00
CA GLN A 54 47.94 -27.07 -8.17
C GLN A 54 47.79 -28.49 -8.74
N ALA A 55 46.61 -28.83 -9.28
CA ALA A 55 46.36 -30.12 -9.94
C ALA A 55 47.21 -30.30 -11.21
N GLN A 56 47.53 -29.23 -11.93
CA GLN A 56 48.43 -29.26 -13.09
C GLN A 56 49.90 -29.42 -12.67
N ILE A 57 50.36 -28.66 -11.68
CA ILE A 57 51.76 -28.67 -11.22
C ILE A 57 52.13 -30.02 -10.61
N SER A 58 51.24 -30.61 -9.81
CA SER A 58 51.46 -31.89 -9.14
C SER A 58 51.68 -33.09 -10.08
N ARG A 59 51.36 -32.96 -11.38
CA ARG A 59 51.60 -33.99 -12.40
C ARG A 59 53.02 -33.99 -12.97
N THR A 60 53.82 -32.96 -12.73
CA THR A 60 55.11 -32.76 -13.43
C THR A 60 56.32 -32.88 -12.50
N VAL A 61 56.42 -32.01 -11.49
CA VAL A 61 57.50 -32.03 -10.48
C VAL A 61 56.94 -31.51 -9.16
N ILE A 62 57.11 -32.27 -8.08
CA ILE A 62 56.62 -31.91 -6.75
C ILE A 62 57.74 -31.20 -5.98
N ASP A 63 57.60 -29.89 -5.80
CA ASP A 63 58.40 -29.11 -4.85
C ASP A 63 57.62 -28.98 -3.53
N PRO A 64 58.08 -29.60 -2.42
CA PRO A 64 57.39 -29.56 -1.14
C PRO A 64 57.14 -28.14 -0.60
N GLN A 65 58.05 -27.21 -0.88
CA GLN A 65 57.94 -25.83 -0.41
C GLN A 65 56.74 -25.13 -1.07
N ARG A 66 56.60 -25.28 -2.40
CA ARG A 66 55.48 -24.73 -3.17
C ARG A 66 54.14 -25.31 -2.76
N VAL A 67 54.10 -26.61 -2.43
CA VAL A 67 52.87 -27.27 -1.94
C VAL A 67 52.44 -26.70 -0.59
N LEU A 68 53.37 -26.45 0.33
CA LEU A 68 53.06 -25.84 1.62
C LEU A 68 52.60 -24.38 1.48
N GLU A 69 53.22 -23.61 0.59
CA GLU A 69 52.83 -22.22 0.30
C GLU A 69 51.42 -22.16 -0.29
N SER A 70 51.09 -23.02 -1.26
CA SER A 70 49.75 -23.05 -1.85
C SER A 70 48.68 -23.47 -0.85
N GLN A 71 48.97 -24.46 0.01
CA GLN A 71 48.04 -24.87 1.08
C GLN A 71 47.79 -23.75 2.10
N ARG A 72 48.84 -23.03 2.53
CA ARG A 72 48.68 -21.88 3.44
C ARG A 72 47.81 -20.80 2.82
N TYR A 73 48.02 -20.52 1.54
CA TYR A 73 47.23 -19.53 0.83
C TYR A 73 45.77 -19.96 0.66
N GLN A 74 45.49 -21.23 0.35
CA GLN A 74 44.12 -21.78 0.33
C GLN A 74 43.42 -21.64 1.68
N LEU A 75 44.11 -21.94 2.79
CA LEU A 75 43.55 -21.77 4.13
C LEU A 75 43.22 -20.29 4.43
N HIS A 76 44.06 -19.37 3.97
CA HIS A 76 43.81 -17.94 4.08
C HIS A 76 42.56 -17.52 3.26
N LEU A 77 42.43 -17.98 2.02
CA LEU A 77 41.25 -17.72 1.18
C LEU A 77 39.96 -18.26 1.84
N LEU A 78 40.00 -19.49 2.35
CA LEU A 78 38.87 -20.10 3.05
C LEU A 78 38.47 -19.29 4.31
N GLY A 79 39.45 -18.81 5.08
CA GLY A 79 39.21 -17.94 6.22
C GLY A 79 38.53 -16.62 5.82
N ASN A 80 38.98 -16.01 4.73
CA ASN A 80 38.39 -14.77 4.21
C ASN A 80 36.95 -14.98 3.71
N ILE A 81 36.71 -16.06 2.96
CA ILE A 81 35.37 -16.45 2.50
C ILE A 81 34.44 -16.65 3.69
N GLN A 82 34.89 -17.36 4.73
CA GLN A 82 34.09 -17.60 5.93
C GLN A 82 33.76 -16.29 6.65
N SER A 83 34.75 -15.41 6.85
CA SER A 83 34.54 -14.09 7.47
C SER A 83 33.56 -13.22 6.67
N LEU A 84 33.65 -13.22 5.34
CA LEU A 84 32.71 -12.48 4.50
C LEU A 84 31.30 -13.06 4.56
N ARG A 85 31.15 -14.39 4.58
CA ARG A 85 29.84 -15.04 4.75
C ARG A 85 29.19 -14.70 6.09
N GLU A 86 29.97 -14.61 7.15
CA GLU A 86 29.49 -14.14 8.45
C GLU A 86 29.00 -12.70 8.39
N LYS A 87 29.74 -11.81 7.72
CA LYS A 87 29.31 -10.42 7.48
C LYS A 87 28.01 -10.37 6.65
N VAL A 88 27.90 -11.18 5.59
CA VAL A 88 26.66 -11.29 4.79
C VAL A 88 25.49 -11.69 5.67
N SER A 89 25.66 -12.70 6.52
CA SER A 89 24.60 -13.15 7.45
C SER A 89 24.15 -12.03 8.40
N LEU A 90 25.10 -11.25 8.95
CA LEU A 90 24.78 -10.10 9.80
C LEU A 90 24.02 -9.01 9.04
N VAL A 91 24.45 -8.67 7.82
CA VAL A 91 23.76 -7.67 7.00
C VAL A 91 22.37 -8.16 6.57
N GLN A 92 22.19 -9.46 6.30
CA GLN A 92 20.89 -10.05 6.00
C GLN A 92 19.90 -9.94 7.16
N GLN A 93 20.38 -10.13 8.40
CA GLN A 93 19.55 -9.91 9.59
C GLN A 93 19.11 -8.44 9.71
N GLU A 94 20.01 -7.50 9.45
CA GLU A 94 19.69 -6.07 9.42
C GLU A 94 18.75 -5.71 8.27
N HIS A 95 18.93 -6.31 7.09
CA HIS A 95 18.04 -6.13 5.94
C HIS A 95 16.61 -6.54 6.30
N GLU A 96 16.41 -7.68 6.96
CA GLU A 96 15.09 -8.13 7.36
C GLU A 96 14.47 -7.22 8.44
N ARG A 97 15.26 -6.72 9.40
CA ARG A 97 14.80 -5.71 10.38
C ARG A 97 14.33 -4.42 9.67
N ARG A 98 15.08 -3.96 8.68
CA ARG A 98 14.72 -2.77 7.87
C ARG A 98 13.47 -3.02 7.04
N ARG A 99 13.30 -4.23 6.50
CA ARG A 99 12.10 -4.64 5.77
C ARG A 99 10.85 -4.57 6.65
N GLN A 100 10.91 -5.11 7.86
CA GLN A 100 9.82 -5.02 8.83
C GLN A 100 9.49 -3.56 9.17
N THR A 101 10.53 -2.72 9.32
CA THR A 101 10.36 -1.28 9.54
C THR A 101 9.63 -0.61 8.37
N LEU A 102 10.02 -0.88 7.13
CA LEU A 102 9.36 -0.35 5.94
C LEU A 102 7.87 -0.74 5.90
N ILE A 103 7.55 -2.02 6.16
CA ILE A 103 6.17 -2.51 6.22
C ILE A 103 5.36 -1.72 7.25
N GLN A 104 5.91 -1.48 8.44
CA GLN A 104 5.24 -0.68 9.47
C GLN A 104 5.02 0.77 9.00
N ARG A 105 6.01 1.40 8.36
CA ARG A 105 5.86 2.76 7.84
C ARG A 105 4.83 2.85 6.72
N GLU A 106 4.74 1.85 5.85
CA GLU A 106 3.68 1.78 4.84
C GLU A 106 2.29 1.67 5.47
N GLN A 107 2.13 0.85 6.51
CA GLN A 107 0.86 0.74 7.22
C GLN A 107 0.46 2.07 7.85
N ASP A 108 1.40 2.80 8.47
CA ASP A 108 1.16 4.13 9.04
C ASP A 108 0.66 5.12 7.99
N VAL A 109 1.28 5.12 6.79
CA VAL A 109 0.88 5.99 5.67
C VAL A 109 -0.51 5.62 5.17
N ARG A 110 -0.78 4.32 4.94
CA ARG A 110 -2.09 3.83 4.48
C ARG A 110 -3.21 4.15 5.47
N ALA A 111 -2.94 4.11 6.77
CA ALA A 111 -3.90 4.47 7.80
C ALA A 111 -4.32 5.95 7.68
N LEU A 112 -3.37 6.86 7.45
CA LEU A 112 -3.66 8.28 7.26
C LEU A 112 -4.37 8.57 5.93
N GLU A 113 -4.02 7.84 4.86
CA GLU A 113 -4.72 7.95 3.57
C GLU A 113 -6.18 7.56 3.70
N ARG A 114 -6.47 6.41 4.32
CA ARG A 114 -7.85 5.98 4.59
C ARG A 114 -8.62 7.00 5.42
N LEU A 115 -8.00 7.56 6.46
CA LEU A 115 -8.62 8.60 7.28
C LEU A 115 -8.93 9.86 6.48
N ARG A 116 -8.00 10.31 5.64
CA ARG A 116 -8.19 11.45 4.76
C ARG A 116 -9.36 11.23 3.81
N ASP A 117 -9.40 10.06 3.18
CA ASP A 117 -10.41 9.73 2.18
C ASP A 117 -11.80 9.63 2.81
N ALA A 118 -11.91 9.05 4.02
CA ALA A 118 -13.15 9.05 4.80
C ALA A 118 -13.63 10.47 5.15
N GLN A 119 -12.73 11.34 5.63
CA GLN A 119 -13.08 12.75 5.93
C GLN A 119 -13.49 13.52 4.67
N HIS A 120 -12.85 13.22 3.54
CA HIS A 120 -13.18 13.84 2.27
C HIS A 120 -14.58 13.45 1.81
N LEU A 121 -14.94 12.16 1.86
CA LEU A 121 -16.28 11.67 1.54
C LEU A 121 -17.35 12.32 2.44
N GLN A 122 -17.10 12.40 3.74
CA GLN A 122 -18.02 13.06 4.68
C GLN A 122 -18.20 14.55 4.37
N TRP A 123 -17.10 15.23 4.01
CA TRP A 123 -17.14 16.63 3.62
C TRP A 123 -17.95 16.83 2.34
N GLN A 124 -17.73 15.98 1.32
CA GLN A 124 -18.48 16.01 0.06
C GLN A 124 -19.98 15.81 0.29
N HIS A 125 -20.35 14.82 1.10
CA HIS A 125 -21.74 14.58 1.47
C HIS A 125 -22.37 15.80 2.14
N THR A 126 -21.66 16.40 3.10
CA THR A 126 -22.11 17.61 3.80
C THR A 126 -22.27 18.81 2.85
N GLN A 127 -21.37 18.98 1.87
CA GLN A 127 -21.50 20.03 0.86
C GLN A 127 -22.72 19.81 -0.02
N SER A 128 -22.96 18.56 -0.45
CA SER A 128 -24.13 18.19 -1.26
C SER A 128 -25.44 18.51 -0.53
N VAL A 129 -25.56 18.09 0.74
CA VAL A 129 -26.74 18.38 1.57
C VAL A 129 -26.96 19.88 1.73
N ARG A 130 -25.90 20.66 1.99
CA ARG A 130 -25.98 22.13 2.11
C ARG A 130 -26.33 22.82 0.79
N GLN A 131 -25.97 22.22 -0.34
CA GLN A 131 -26.31 22.75 -1.65
C GLN A 131 -27.78 22.46 -1.96
N GLN A 132 -28.26 21.24 -1.67
CA GLN A 132 -29.65 20.87 -1.80
C GLN A 132 -30.56 21.74 -0.94
N HIS A 133 -30.24 21.92 0.35
CA HIS A 133 -31.00 22.80 1.25
C HIS A 133 -31.14 24.23 0.71
N ARG A 134 -30.05 24.79 0.15
CA ARG A 134 -30.08 26.13 -0.46
C ARG A 134 -30.95 26.19 -1.72
N LEU A 135 -31.01 25.12 -2.51
CA LEU A 135 -31.90 25.05 -3.67
C LEU A 135 -33.36 24.96 -3.23
N ASP A 136 -33.65 24.18 -2.18
CA ASP A 136 -35.00 24.03 -1.62
C ASP A 136 -35.50 25.34 -1.00
N GLU A 137 -34.67 26.06 -0.24
CA GLU A 137 -34.97 27.40 0.27
C GLU A 137 -35.30 28.38 -0.86
N TRP A 138 -34.52 28.36 -1.94
CA TRP A 138 -34.72 29.25 -3.08
C TRP A 138 -35.99 28.91 -3.86
N ALA A 139 -36.30 27.61 -4.03
CA ALA A 139 -37.56 27.15 -4.61
C ALA A 139 -38.76 27.58 -3.75
N GLY A 140 -38.66 27.47 -2.42
CA GLY A 140 -39.66 27.94 -1.47
C GLY A 140 -39.90 29.45 -1.56
N PHE A 141 -38.84 30.26 -1.63
CA PHE A 141 -38.94 31.72 -1.80
C PHE A 141 -39.60 32.10 -3.14
N ARG A 142 -39.28 31.41 -4.23
CA ARG A 142 -39.92 31.63 -5.54
C ARG A 142 -41.40 31.27 -5.52
N TYR A 143 -41.76 30.16 -4.90
CA TYR A 143 -43.15 29.72 -4.74
C TYR A 143 -43.96 30.71 -3.87
N TRP A 144 -43.38 31.19 -2.78
CA TRP A 144 -44.02 32.21 -1.93
C TRP A 144 -44.19 33.54 -2.67
N ASN A 145 -43.18 33.99 -3.44
CA ASN A 145 -43.30 35.21 -4.23
C ASN A 145 -44.36 35.08 -5.33
N SER A 146 -44.39 33.98 -6.09
CA SER A 146 -45.39 33.80 -7.16
C SER A 146 -46.82 33.76 -6.64
N THR A 147 -47.04 33.14 -5.49
CA THR A 147 -48.36 33.10 -4.82
C THR A 147 -48.75 34.44 -4.18
N SER A 148 -47.77 35.24 -3.71
CA SER A 148 -48.02 36.59 -3.19
C SER A 148 -48.35 37.63 -4.27
N THR A 149 -47.72 37.55 -5.45
CA THR A 149 -48.05 38.37 -6.63
C THR A 149 -49.38 37.97 -7.28
N GLY A 150 -49.93 36.80 -6.95
CA GLY A 150 -51.24 36.34 -7.39
C GLY A 150 -52.44 36.93 -6.62
N LYS A 151 -52.23 37.83 -5.65
CA LYS A 151 -53.31 38.47 -4.86
C LYS A 151 -53.71 39.89 -5.29
N LEU A 152 -53.26 40.37 -6.46
CA LEU A 152 -53.69 41.66 -7.03
C LEU A 152 -54.29 41.58 -8.45
N GLY A 153 -54.77 40.41 -8.88
CA GLY A 153 -55.54 40.28 -10.12
C GLY A 153 -56.49 39.10 -10.02
N GLY A 154 -57.77 39.34 -10.27
CA GLY A 154 -58.82 38.34 -10.18
C GLY A 154 -58.72 37.19 -11.18
N ASP A 155 -59.59 36.22 -10.93
CA ASP A 155 -60.03 35.12 -11.78
C ASP A 155 -59.24 33.79 -11.81
N LEU A 156 -59.91 32.79 -11.22
CA LEU A 156 -60.02 31.37 -11.60
C LEU A 156 -58.72 30.57 -11.71
N GLY A 157 -58.33 29.92 -10.60
CA GLY A 157 -57.29 28.88 -10.61
C GLY A 157 -57.75 27.57 -11.24
N PRO A 158 -56.84 26.75 -11.80
CA PRO A 158 -57.12 25.34 -12.03
C PRO A 158 -56.93 24.56 -10.73
N GLN A 159 -58.01 23.88 -10.30
CA GLN A 159 -58.03 22.94 -9.18
C GLN A 159 -56.97 21.84 -9.37
N PRO A 160 -56.30 21.36 -8.32
CA PRO A 160 -55.55 20.11 -8.38
C PRO A 160 -56.55 18.95 -8.56
N THR A 161 -56.58 18.35 -9.75
CA THR A 161 -57.30 17.10 -9.99
C THR A 161 -56.72 16.00 -9.11
N TYR A 162 -57.37 15.75 -7.97
CA TYR A 162 -57.30 14.48 -7.27
C TYR A 162 -57.97 13.43 -8.16
N LEU A 163 -57.21 12.43 -8.59
CA LEU A 163 -57.78 11.21 -9.18
C LEU A 163 -58.42 10.38 -8.06
N PRO A 164 -59.63 9.83 -8.27
CA PRO A 164 -60.40 9.16 -7.23
C PRO A 164 -59.90 7.74 -6.96
N GLU A 165 -60.14 7.29 -5.72
CA GLU A 165 -60.10 5.90 -5.31
C GLU A 165 -60.92 5.01 -6.26
N SER A 166 -60.32 3.91 -6.71
CA SER A 166 -61.05 2.79 -7.33
C SER A 166 -60.54 1.49 -6.72
N THR A 167 -61.33 1.03 -5.74
CA THR A 167 -61.82 -0.34 -5.53
C THR A 167 -60.90 -1.53 -5.76
N ALA A 168 -60.77 -2.29 -4.68
CA ALA A 168 -60.30 -3.66 -4.59
C ALA A 168 -60.82 -4.62 -5.69
N LYS A 169 -59.90 -5.48 -6.17
CA LYS A 169 -60.02 -6.94 -6.37
C LYS A 169 -58.62 -7.46 -6.74
N GLU A 170 -57.95 -8.16 -5.82
CA GLU A 170 -57.98 -9.63 -5.71
C GLU A 170 -57.05 -10.26 -6.76
N PHE A 171 -55.82 -10.63 -6.35
CA PHE A 171 -55.13 -11.83 -6.85
C PHE A 171 -53.94 -12.19 -5.94
N ASP A 172 -54.17 -13.29 -5.22
CA ASP A 172 -53.29 -14.35 -4.76
C ASP A 172 -51.88 -14.07 -4.22
N ALA A 173 -51.74 -14.50 -2.96
CA ALA A 173 -50.51 -14.84 -2.30
C ALA A 173 -49.77 -16.00 -3.00
N ALA A 174 -48.45 -15.85 -3.17
CA ALA A 174 -47.51 -16.96 -3.18
C ALA A 174 -46.14 -16.50 -2.65
N PRO A 175 -45.37 -17.39 -1.99
CA PRO A 175 -44.55 -17.02 -0.85
C PRO A 175 -43.10 -16.64 -1.16
N ILE A 176 -42.52 -15.97 -0.17
CA ILE A 176 -41.11 -15.65 0.01
C ILE A 176 -40.28 -16.94 -0.10
N THR A 177 -39.50 -17.09 -1.17
CA THR A 177 -38.39 -18.05 -1.21
C THR A 177 -37.18 -17.43 -0.54
N THR A 178 -37.05 -17.74 0.75
CA THR A 178 -35.81 -17.59 1.51
C THR A 178 -34.86 -18.68 1.03
N SER A 179 -33.83 -18.32 0.25
CA SER A 179 -32.68 -19.19 0.07
C SER A 179 -31.82 -19.16 1.35
N PRO A 180 -31.49 -20.31 1.96
CA PRO A 180 -30.60 -20.37 3.11
C PRO A 180 -29.12 -20.26 2.72
N ARG A 181 -28.36 -19.78 3.72
CA ARG A 181 -26.89 -19.61 3.79
C ARG A 181 -26.10 -20.90 3.48
N PRO A 182 -24.79 -20.77 3.17
CA PRO A 182 -23.95 -21.83 2.65
C PRO A 182 -23.46 -22.81 3.73
N ASP A 183 -23.10 -23.99 3.22
CA ASP A 183 -22.55 -25.18 3.88
C ASP A 183 -21.65 -24.93 5.10
N GLN A 184 -21.99 -25.65 6.18
CA GLN A 184 -21.02 -26.17 7.12
C GLN A 184 -20.94 -27.68 6.92
N GLY A 185 -19.74 -28.22 6.71
CA GLY A 185 -19.53 -29.67 6.75
C GLY A 185 -18.16 -30.12 6.26
N ALA A 186 -17.29 -30.37 7.24
CA ALA A 186 -16.24 -31.40 7.30
C ALA A 186 -15.13 -31.44 6.23
#